data_AF-A0A9W9DHA2-F1
#
_entry.id   AF-A0A9W9DHA2-F1
#
_cell.length_a   1.000
_cell.length_b   1.000
_cell.length_c   1.000
_cell.angle_alpha   90.00
_cell.angle_beta   90.00
_cell.angle_gamma   90.00
#
_symmetry.space_group_name_H-M   'P 1'
#
loop_
_entity.id
_entity.type
_entity.pdbx_description
1 polymer ?
#
loop_
_entity_poly.entity_id
_entity_poly.type
_entity_poly.pdbx_seq_one_letter_code
_entity_poly.pdbx_strand_id
1 'polypeptide(L)'
;MAYVFKRERRRDGHSQNYRRKDRVQFDKITSRIDKLCYGLDMNYVDPIEVMQKVVQGVYQGVTTVELDNLAAETATYLTTRHPDYAILAARIAVSNLHKITKKNFSSVITDLYEYIDPRTNKSAPMVSEETYRTVMAHKEILDSAIVYNRDFGYNYFGFKPLERSYLIRLNGRIAKRPQHMIMRVAVGIHGDDIEHVLQTYNLMSERYFTHATPTLFNAGTPSPQMSSCFLVCMKDDSIEGIYDTLKNCALISKSAGGIGTSIHNIRATVLTLPARMGTRNGIVPMLWAYNATARYVDQGGNKRPETFAIYLEPWHADIFAMIDLRKNHGKEEVRARDFVKRVEGGGNWSLFCPSEAPGLHEVYGDEFEVLYERYEREGRARETIPAQKFHQIIQSSEIVEYSSPDETAVYNFASLALPTYIVKDASGKPFYDFQKLHDVTKTVCRKPRLPPLLCAWTLMKEED
;
A
#
# COMPACT_ATOMS: atom_id res chain seq x y z
N MET A 1 33.15 -29.00 17.32
CA MET A 1 33.75 -27.72 16.84
C MET A 1 33.12 -27.38 15.50
N ALA A 2 32.37 -26.27 15.39
CA ALA A 2 31.57 -25.97 14.20
C ALA A 2 32.38 -25.25 13.09
N TYR A 3 31.93 -25.42 11.85
CA TYR A 3 32.49 -24.79 10.64
C TYR A 3 31.38 -24.05 9.89
N VAL A 4 31.71 -22.88 9.36
CA VAL A 4 30.81 -22.06 8.53
C VAL A 4 31.20 -22.19 7.07
N PHE A 5 30.21 -22.32 6.19
CA PHE A 5 30.45 -22.21 4.75
C PHE A 5 30.40 -20.76 4.29
N LYS A 6 31.56 -20.26 3.82
CA LYS A 6 31.71 -18.92 3.26
C LYS A 6 31.53 -18.95 1.74
N ARG A 7 30.85 -17.94 1.21
CA ARG A 7 30.62 -17.74 -0.23
C ARG A 7 31.63 -16.74 -0.79
N GLU A 8 32.53 -17.21 -1.64
CA GLU A 8 33.46 -16.34 -2.38
C GLU A 8 32.80 -15.86 -3.69
N ARG A 9 33.16 -14.65 -4.14
CA ARG A 9 32.77 -14.12 -5.47
C ARG A 9 33.89 -14.43 -6.47
N ARG A 10 33.62 -15.25 -7.48
CA ARG A 10 34.36 -15.18 -8.76
C ARG A 10 33.88 -13.96 -9.56
N ARG A 11 34.63 -13.54 -10.58
CA ARG A 11 34.27 -12.42 -11.46
C ARG A 11 33.22 -12.80 -12.50
N ASP A 12 33.02 -14.10 -12.69
CA ASP A 12 32.43 -14.69 -13.90
C ASP A 12 31.10 -15.37 -13.55
N GLY A 13 30.01 -14.96 -14.21
CA GLY A 13 28.64 -15.06 -13.70
C GLY A 13 27.91 -16.40 -13.86
N HIS A 14 28.56 -17.55 -13.66
CA HIS A 14 27.92 -18.87 -13.80
C HIS A 14 27.94 -19.72 -12.50
N SER A 15 27.23 -20.86 -12.53
CA SER A 15 26.65 -21.47 -11.33
C SER A 15 27.63 -22.17 -10.37
N GLN A 16 27.11 -22.55 -9.21
CA GLN A 16 27.85 -22.84 -7.98
C GLN A 16 28.45 -24.27 -7.95
N ASN A 17 29.67 -24.41 -7.42
CA ASN A 17 29.92 -25.06 -6.11
C ASN A 17 31.42 -25.26 -5.79
N TYR A 18 32.01 -24.36 -5.00
CA TYR A 18 33.07 -24.73 -4.04
C TYR A 18 32.85 -23.98 -2.73
N ARG A 19 33.01 -24.70 -1.61
CA ARG A 19 32.55 -24.30 -0.26
C ARG A 19 33.76 -24.13 0.66
N ARG A 20 34.24 -22.89 0.82
CA ARG A 20 35.32 -22.58 1.79
C ARG A 20 34.83 -22.82 3.21
N LYS A 21 35.48 -23.74 3.92
CA LYS A 21 35.23 -24.08 5.32
C LYS A 21 36.11 -23.20 6.22
N ASP A 22 35.58 -22.07 6.67
CA ASP A 22 36.21 -21.30 7.75
C ASP A 22 35.69 -21.87 9.10
N ARG A 23 36.53 -21.96 10.15
CA ARG A 23 36.05 -22.33 11.50
C ARG A 23 35.13 -21.24 12.05
N VAL A 24 34.12 -21.61 12.85
CA VAL A 24 33.39 -20.61 13.65
C VAL A 24 34.39 -19.94 14.59
N GLN A 25 34.47 -18.61 14.54
CA GLN A 25 35.26 -17.79 15.45
C GLN A 25 34.31 -16.75 16.04
N PHE A 26 33.99 -16.90 17.32
CA PHE A 26 32.93 -16.13 17.97
C PHE A 26 33.23 -14.63 17.98
N ASP A 27 34.48 -14.25 18.28
CA ASP A 27 34.99 -12.88 18.28
C ASP A 27 34.74 -12.13 16.97
N LYS A 28 34.78 -12.83 15.82
CA LYS A 28 34.51 -12.24 14.49
C LYS A 28 33.03 -11.95 14.25
N ILE A 29 32.14 -12.60 14.99
CA ILE A 29 30.70 -12.36 14.95
C ILE A 29 30.38 -11.23 15.94
N THR A 30 30.88 -11.31 17.19
CA THR A 30 30.74 -10.24 18.19
C THR A 30 31.27 -8.90 17.65
N SER A 31 32.52 -8.86 17.17
CA SER A 31 33.15 -7.66 16.59
C SER A 31 32.50 -7.16 15.29
N ARG A 32 31.49 -7.87 14.76
CA ARG A 32 30.66 -7.38 13.66
C ARG A 32 29.31 -6.86 14.14
N ILE A 33 28.69 -7.48 15.15
CA ILE A 33 27.47 -6.96 15.79
C ILE A 33 27.80 -5.63 16.47
N ASP A 34 28.89 -5.59 17.24
CA ASP A 34 29.50 -4.39 17.84
C ASP A 34 29.65 -3.22 16.85
N LYS A 35 30.27 -3.46 15.67
CA LYS A 35 30.40 -2.46 14.59
C LYS A 35 29.08 -1.98 13.98
N LEU A 36 27.95 -2.58 14.33
CA LEU A 36 26.60 -2.15 13.94
C LEU A 36 25.86 -1.44 15.10
N CYS A 37 26.43 -1.33 16.30
CA CYS A 37 25.84 -0.67 17.46
C CYS A 37 26.15 0.84 17.58
N TYR A 38 26.76 1.45 16.57
CA TYR A 38 27.08 2.88 16.60
C TYR A 38 25.85 3.78 16.87
N GLY A 39 25.94 4.62 17.90
CA GLY A 39 24.83 5.50 18.29
C GLY A 39 23.57 4.78 18.76
N LEU A 40 23.69 3.57 19.29
CA LEU A 40 22.66 2.90 20.10
C LEU A 40 23.03 3.05 21.59
N ASP A 41 22.07 2.92 22.50
CA ASP A 41 22.34 2.98 23.94
C ASP A 41 22.96 1.66 24.44
N MET A 42 24.29 1.67 24.58
CA MET A 42 25.11 0.56 25.07
C MET A 42 24.89 0.24 26.57
N ASN A 43 24.13 1.04 27.32
CA ASN A 43 23.70 0.66 28.67
C ASN A 43 22.62 -0.44 28.64
N TYR A 44 21.89 -0.56 27.53
CA TYR A 44 20.81 -1.54 27.34
C TYR A 44 21.10 -2.54 26.21
N VAL A 45 21.87 -2.15 25.19
CA VAL A 45 22.23 -2.97 24.02
C VAL A 45 23.57 -3.66 24.24
N ASP A 46 23.53 -4.98 24.49
CA ASP A 46 24.73 -5.83 24.60
C ASP A 46 24.90 -6.74 23.36
N PRO A 47 25.96 -6.52 22.54
CA PRO A 47 26.34 -7.44 21.47
C PRO A 47 26.67 -8.85 21.94
N ILE A 48 27.12 -9.02 23.19
CA ILE A 48 27.55 -10.31 23.76
C ILE A 48 26.33 -11.17 24.09
N GLU A 49 25.26 -10.64 24.70
CA GLU A 49 24.00 -11.36 24.91
C GLU A 49 23.38 -11.86 23.60
N VAL A 50 23.30 -10.99 22.58
CA VAL A 50 22.84 -11.38 21.23
C VAL A 50 23.68 -12.56 20.73
N MET A 51 25.00 -12.46 20.85
CA MET A 51 25.93 -13.49 20.39
C MET A 51 25.80 -14.81 21.16
N GLN A 52 25.69 -14.78 22.49
CA GLN A 52 25.50 -15.98 23.32
C GLN A 52 24.25 -16.77 22.90
N LYS A 53 23.14 -16.06 22.65
CA LYS A 53 21.88 -16.67 22.20
C LYS A 53 21.99 -17.21 20.77
N VAL A 54 22.66 -16.49 19.85
CA VAL A 54 22.94 -16.99 18.50
C VAL A 54 23.76 -18.28 18.50
N VAL A 55 24.79 -18.39 19.36
CA VAL A 55 25.66 -19.58 19.42
C VAL A 55 24.89 -20.86 19.78
N GLN A 56 23.84 -20.76 20.60
CA GLN A 56 23.00 -21.91 20.96
C GLN A 56 22.26 -22.52 19.75
N GLY A 57 22.00 -21.74 18.70
CA GLY A 57 21.41 -22.21 17.43
C GLY A 57 22.42 -22.65 16.36
N VAL A 58 23.74 -22.62 16.62
CA VAL A 58 24.76 -22.92 15.60
C VAL A 58 25.01 -24.42 15.46
N TYR A 59 24.55 -24.99 14.35
CA TYR A 59 24.86 -26.37 13.92
C TYR A 59 26.05 -26.44 12.94
N GLN A 60 26.60 -27.65 12.78
CA GLN A 60 27.73 -27.90 11.89
C GLN A 60 27.33 -27.73 10.41
N GLY A 61 27.99 -26.81 9.70
CA GLY A 61 27.73 -26.57 8.28
C GLY A 61 26.69 -25.50 8.00
N VAL A 62 26.29 -24.70 9.00
CA VAL A 62 25.54 -23.45 8.79
C VAL A 62 26.29 -22.51 7.84
N THR A 63 25.56 -21.73 7.04
CA THR A 63 26.12 -20.70 6.16
C THR A 63 26.21 -19.36 6.87
N THR A 64 27.05 -18.45 6.34
CA THR A 64 27.11 -17.06 6.82
C THR A 64 25.81 -16.27 6.65
N VAL A 65 24.83 -16.77 5.88
CA VAL A 65 23.56 -16.08 5.62
C VAL A 65 22.50 -16.50 6.65
N GLU A 66 22.42 -17.79 6.96
CA GLU A 66 21.57 -18.32 8.03
C GLU A 66 21.99 -17.77 9.39
N LEU A 67 23.30 -17.71 9.66
CA LEU A 67 23.86 -17.11 10.89
C LEU A 67 23.51 -15.62 11.02
N ASP A 68 23.56 -14.86 9.92
CA ASP A 68 23.19 -13.43 9.90
C ASP A 68 21.69 -13.22 10.14
N ASN A 69 20.84 -14.12 9.62
CA ASN A 69 19.40 -14.08 9.84
C ASN A 69 19.06 -14.42 11.29
N LEU A 70 19.62 -15.51 11.84
CA LEU A 70 19.46 -15.90 13.24
C LEU A 70 19.89 -14.78 14.20
N ALA A 71 20.97 -14.05 13.89
CA ALA A 71 21.41 -12.90 14.68
C ALA A 71 20.43 -11.72 14.61
N ALA A 72 19.85 -11.44 13.44
CA ALA A 72 18.83 -10.40 13.31
C ALA A 72 17.52 -10.79 14.02
N GLU A 73 17.09 -12.05 13.93
CA GLU A 73 15.90 -12.57 14.62
C GLU A 73 16.09 -12.60 16.14
N THR A 74 17.26 -13.03 16.62
CA THR A 74 17.64 -12.99 18.05
C THR A 74 17.65 -11.57 18.59
N ALA A 75 18.25 -10.62 17.87
CA ALA A 75 18.19 -9.20 18.25
C ALA A 75 16.74 -8.68 18.24
N THR A 76 15.91 -9.08 17.27
CA THR A 76 14.49 -8.66 17.22
C THR A 76 13.72 -9.10 18.47
N TYR A 77 13.98 -10.30 18.99
CA TYR A 77 13.35 -10.77 20.23
C TYR A 77 13.69 -9.90 21.45
N LEU A 78 14.90 -9.34 21.49
CA LEU A 78 15.35 -8.43 22.56
C LEU A 78 14.76 -7.00 22.47
N THR A 79 13.99 -6.66 21.43
CA THR A 79 13.23 -5.39 21.35
C THR A 79 12.33 -5.18 22.59
N THR A 80 11.86 -6.28 23.19
CA THR A 80 11.09 -6.30 24.44
C THR A 80 11.84 -5.73 25.65
N ARG A 81 13.17 -5.57 25.57
CA ARG A 81 14.01 -4.96 26.62
C ARG A 81 14.44 -3.53 26.30
N HIS A 82 14.69 -3.22 25.03
CA HIS A 82 15.04 -1.86 24.58
C HIS A 82 14.78 -1.70 23.06
N PRO A 83 14.19 -0.58 22.59
CA PRO A 83 13.83 -0.42 21.18
C PRO A 83 15.03 -0.46 20.21
N ASP A 84 16.22 -0.06 20.65
CA ASP A 84 17.42 -0.09 19.80
C ASP A 84 17.81 -1.50 19.31
N TYR A 85 17.38 -2.56 20.00
CA TYR A 85 17.57 -3.92 19.49
C TYR A 85 16.84 -4.15 18.16
N ALA A 86 15.71 -3.48 17.90
CA ALA A 86 15.05 -3.50 16.58
C ALA A 86 15.83 -2.73 15.51
N ILE A 87 16.62 -1.73 15.88
CA ILE A 87 17.54 -1.02 14.99
C ILE A 87 18.75 -1.92 14.70
N LEU A 88 19.37 -2.51 15.73
CA LEU A 88 20.48 -3.46 15.58
C LEU A 88 20.10 -4.66 14.69
N ALA A 89 18.93 -5.25 14.92
CA ALA A 89 18.37 -6.33 14.10
C ALA A 89 18.26 -5.94 12.62
N ALA A 90 17.74 -4.75 12.32
CA ALA A 90 17.71 -4.23 10.95
C ALA A 90 19.11 -4.01 10.38
N ARG A 91 20.03 -3.41 11.14
CA ARG A 91 21.41 -3.17 10.70
C ARG A 91 22.13 -4.49 10.36
N ILE A 92 21.88 -5.57 11.10
CA ILE A 92 22.37 -6.92 10.78
C ILE A 92 21.74 -7.44 9.47
N ALA A 93 20.42 -7.34 9.31
CA ALA A 93 19.72 -7.78 8.10
C ALA A 93 20.13 -6.99 6.84
N VAL A 94 20.26 -5.67 6.94
CA VAL A 94 20.77 -4.76 5.90
C VAL A 94 22.23 -5.09 5.56
N SER A 95 23.06 -5.36 6.57
CA SER A 95 24.45 -5.82 6.38
C SER A 95 24.50 -7.14 5.59
N ASN A 96 23.55 -8.07 5.80
CA ASN A 96 23.42 -9.30 5.02
C ASN A 96 22.97 -9.01 3.58
N LEU A 97 21.91 -8.21 3.40
CA LEU A 97 21.40 -7.79 2.08
C LEU A 97 22.49 -7.12 1.23
N HIS A 98 23.32 -6.26 1.82
CA HIS A 98 24.41 -5.57 1.13
C HIS A 98 25.50 -6.52 0.61
N LYS A 99 25.73 -7.68 1.24
CA LYS A 99 26.68 -8.70 0.75
C LYS A 99 26.15 -9.46 -0.47
N ILE A 100 24.84 -9.75 -0.51
CA ILE A 100 24.22 -10.58 -1.55
C ILE A 100 23.80 -9.78 -2.79
N THR A 101 23.62 -8.46 -2.65
CA THR A 101 23.31 -7.53 -3.77
C THR A 101 24.56 -6.97 -4.46
N LYS A 102 24.38 -6.40 -5.65
CA LYS A 102 25.35 -5.47 -6.26
C LYS A 102 25.37 -4.13 -5.48
N LYS A 103 26.43 -3.33 -5.65
CA LYS A 103 26.51 -1.98 -5.06
C LYS A 103 25.83 -0.95 -5.98
N ASN A 104 26.40 -0.72 -7.16
CA ASN A 104 25.94 0.28 -8.11
C ASN A 104 24.48 0.06 -8.52
N PHE A 105 23.73 1.15 -8.62
CA PHE A 105 22.33 1.19 -9.01
C PHE A 105 22.17 0.96 -10.52
N SER A 106 23.01 1.59 -11.34
CA SER A 106 23.04 1.42 -12.80
C SER A 106 23.06 -0.06 -13.20
N SER A 107 24.04 -0.83 -12.70
CA SER A 107 24.18 -2.26 -13.00
C SER A 107 23.02 -3.13 -12.48
N VAL A 108 22.32 -2.70 -11.42
CA VAL A 108 21.09 -3.39 -10.97
C VAL A 108 19.93 -3.09 -11.93
N ILE A 109 19.84 -1.87 -12.46
CA ILE A 109 18.85 -1.51 -13.48
C ILE A 109 19.11 -2.26 -14.80
N THR A 110 20.37 -2.45 -15.20
CA THR A 110 20.73 -3.34 -16.32
C THR A 110 20.25 -4.77 -16.10
N ASP A 111 20.58 -5.41 -14.97
CA ASP A 111 20.16 -6.79 -14.65
C ASP A 111 18.63 -7.00 -14.67
N LEU A 112 17.86 -5.93 -14.47
CA LEU A 112 16.40 -5.95 -14.43
C LEU A 112 15.77 -5.64 -15.79
N TYR A 113 16.44 -4.86 -16.65
CA TYR A 113 15.99 -4.59 -18.01
C TYR A 113 16.32 -5.77 -18.94
N GLU A 114 17.54 -6.30 -18.83
CA GLU A 114 18.03 -7.44 -19.61
C GLU A 114 17.52 -8.81 -19.09
N TYR A 115 16.51 -8.81 -18.20
CA TYR A 115 16.01 -10.06 -17.61
C TYR A 115 15.29 -10.93 -18.65
N ILE A 116 15.73 -12.18 -18.75
CA ILE A 116 15.09 -13.26 -19.50
C ILE A 116 14.49 -14.23 -18.49
N ASP A 117 13.21 -14.57 -18.65
CA ASP A 117 12.56 -15.59 -17.82
C ASP A 117 13.16 -16.98 -18.12
N PRO A 118 13.80 -17.66 -17.13
CA PRO A 118 14.45 -18.95 -17.36
C PRO A 118 13.48 -20.10 -17.66
N ARG A 119 12.16 -19.90 -17.53
CA ARG A 119 11.15 -20.91 -17.89
C ARG A 119 10.68 -20.80 -19.34
N THR A 120 10.50 -19.58 -19.84
CA THR A 120 9.97 -19.32 -21.19
C THR A 120 11.05 -18.92 -22.21
N ASN A 121 12.27 -18.59 -21.73
CA ASN A 121 13.37 -18.04 -22.51
C ASN A 121 12.99 -16.78 -23.33
N LYS A 122 12.07 -15.98 -22.79
CA LYS A 122 11.63 -14.69 -23.36
C LYS A 122 12.13 -13.53 -22.50
N SER A 123 12.42 -12.40 -23.16
CA SER A 123 12.69 -11.14 -22.46
C SER A 123 11.45 -10.74 -21.64
N ALA A 124 11.68 -10.40 -20.37
CA ALA A 124 10.66 -10.07 -19.39
C ALA A 124 11.12 -8.90 -18.50
N PRO A 125 11.37 -7.70 -19.09
CA PRO A 125 11.97 -6.57 -18.39
C PRO A 125 11.16 -6.16 -17.15
N MET A 126 11.85 -5.91 -16.03
CA MET A 126 11.27 -5.45 -14.77
C MET A 126 11.40 -3.93 -14.56
N VAL A 127 11.91 -3.22 -15.56
CA VAL A 127 12.10 -1.77 -15.64
C VAL A 127 11.67 -1.32 -17.04
N SER A 128 11.01 -0.16 -17.18
CA SER A 128 10.63 0.36 -18.51
C SER A 128 11.86 0.75 -19.33
N GLU A 129 11.82 0.62 -20.65
CA GLU A 129 12.91 1.08 -21.53
C GLU A 129 13.26 2.56 -21.31
N GLU A 130 12.26 3.43 -21.11
CA GLU A 130 12.47 4.84 -20.80
C GLU A 130 13.34 5.03 -19.53
N THR A 131 12.90 4.48 -18.39
CA THR A 131 13.67 4.48 -17.13
C THR A 131 15.08 3.90 -17.32
N TYR A 132 15.24 2.84 -18.13
CA TYR A 132 16.55 2.27 -18.44
C TYR A 132 17.43 3.27 -19.19
N ARG A 133 16.92 3.92 -20.25
CA ARG A 133 17.64 4.95 -21.02
C ARG A 133 18.06 6.14 -20.15
N THR A 134 17.15 6.73 -19.36
CA THR A 134 17.46 7.82 -18.43
C THR A 134 18.53 7.42 -17.41
N VAL A 135 18.41 6.24 -16.79
CA VAL A 135 19.42 5.76 -15.82
C VAL A 135 20.78 5.53 -16.47
N MET A 136 20.84 5.05 -17.72
CA MET A 136 22.11 4.86 -18.42
C MET A 136 22.75 6.18 -18.87
N ALA A 137 21.94 7.15 -19.31
CA ALA A 137 22.42 8.49 -19.68
C ALA A 137 23.04 9.25 -18.49
N HIS A 138 22.39 9.19 -17.32
CA HIS A 138 22.81 9.91 -16.11
C HIS A 138 23.50 9.03 -15.05
N LYS A 139 23.99 7.84 -15.47
CA LYS A 139 24.47 6.76 -14.58
C LYS A 139 25.44 7.21 -13.49
N GLU A 140 26.36 8.14 -13.80
CA GLU A 140 27.47 8.53 -12.91
C GLU A 140 26.98 9.48 -11.81
N ILE A 141 26.03 10.36 -12.13
CA ILE A 141 25.33 11.23 -11.18
C ILE A 141 24.44 10.38 -10.26
N LEU A 142 23.67 9.46 -10.85
CA LEU A 142 22.72 8.61 -10.10
C LEU A 142 23.41 7.56 -9.22
N ASP A 143 24.53 6.96 -9.64
CA ASP A 143 25.31 6.02 -8.82
C ASP A 143 26.05 6.71 -7.67
N SER A 144 26.53 7.95 -7.88
CA SER A 144 27.29 8.71 -6.88
C SER A 144 26.40 9.38 -5.82
N ALA A 145 25.20 9.80 -6.20
CA ALA A 145 24.23 10.41 -5.28
C ALA A 145 23.69 9.45 -4.20
N ILE A 146 23.80 8.13 -4.37
CA ILE A 146 23.16 7.16 -3.47
C ILE A 146 23.94 6.95 -2.17
N VAL A 147 23.36 7.41 -1.06
CA VAL A 147 23.89 7.27 0.28
C VAL A 147 23.44 5.93 0.89
N TYR A 148 24.17 4.85 0.61
CA TYR A 148 23.88 3.51 1.14
C TYR A 148 23.83 3.40 2.67
N ASN A 149 24.40 4.37 3.40
CA ASN A 149 24.28 4.42 4.86
C ASN A 149 22.83 4.67 5.33
N ARG A 150 21.97 5.31 4.52
CA ARG A 150 20.55 5.54 4.84
C ARG A 150 19.74 4.23 4.97
N ASP A 151 20.22 3.11 4.43
CA ASP A 151 19.63 1.79 4.68
C ASP A 151 19.74 1.34 6.16
N PHE A 152 20.76 1.78 6.90
CA PHE A 152 21.02 1.33 8.28
C PHE A 152 20.18 2.07 9.35
N GLY A 153 19.37 3.05 8.95
CA GLY A 153 18.44 3.74 9.84
C GLY A 153 17.08 3.06 9.98
N TYR A 154 16.76 2.01 9.22
CA TYR A 154 15.47 1.30 9.36
C TYR A 154 15.44 0.51 10.67
N ASN A 155 14.27 0.33 11.27
CA ASN A 155 14.04 -0.72 12.27
C ASN A 155 13.63 -2.02 11.58
N TYR A 156 13.68 -3.15 12.30
CA TYR A 156 13.50 -4.48 11.70
C TYR A 156 12.11 -4.65 11.08
N PHE A 157 11.09 -4.16 11.77
CA PHE A 157 9.69 -4.20 11.36
C PHE A 157 9.38 -3.32 10.14
N GLY A 158 10.15 -2.25 9.88
CA GLY A 158 10.09 -1.50 8.63
C GLY A 158 10.90 -2.14 7.49
N PHE A 159 12.05 -2.75 7.79
CA PHE A 159 12.90 -3.39 6.79
C PHE A 159 12.31 -4.70 6.24
N LYS A 160 11.75 -5.57 7.09
CA LYS A 160 11.26 -6.89 6.66
C LYS A 160 10.08 -6.85 5.65
N PRO A 161 9.09 -5.94 5.75
CA PRO A 161 8.08 -5.74 4.70
C PRO A 161 8.70 -5.30 3.37
N LEU A 162 9.72 -4.43 3.38
CA LEU A 162 10.45 -4.04 2.17
C LEU A 162 11.14 -5.25 1.53
N GLU A 163 11.88 -6.03 2.33
CA GLU A 163 12.55 -7.26 1.93
C GLU A 163 11.58 -8.32 1.37
N ARG A 164 10.40 -8.47 1.97
CA ARG A 164 9.36 -9.42 1.55
C ARG A 164 8.70 -9.03 0.23
N SER A 165 8.28 -7.78 0.08
CA SER A 165 7.30 -7.39 -0.96
C SER A 165 7.76 -6.31 -1.94
N TYR A 166 8.65 -5.39 -1.55
CA TYR A 166 8.99 -4.18 -2.34
C TYR A 166 10.31 -4.29 -3.10
N LEU A 167 11.29 -5.04 -2.58
CA LEU A 167 12.58 -5.22 -3.25
C LEU A 167 12.47 -6.28 -4.36
N ILE A 168 12.56 -5.85 -5.61
CA ILE A 168 12.44 -6.73 -6.79
C ILE A 168 13.46 -7.87 -6.75
N ARG A 169 13.00 -9.06 -7.16
CA ARG A 169 13.75 -10.32 -7.09
C ARG A 169 14.04 -10.86 -8.49
N LEU A 170 15.30 -11.17 -8.75
CA LEU A 170 15.77 -11.89 -9.94
C LEU A 170 15.98 -13.36 -9.58
N ASN A 171 15.34 -14.29 -10.31
CA ASN A 171 15.45 -15.74 -10.06
C ASN A 171 15.23 -16.11 -8.57
N GLY A 172 14.19 -15.52 -7.96
CA GLY A 172 13.81 -15.71 -6.55
C GLY A 172 14.70 -14.98 -5.51
N ARG A 173 15.86 -14.44 -5.91
CA ARG A 173 16.82 -13.74 -5.04
C ARG A 173 16.64 -12.23 -5.14
N ILE A 174 16.76 -11.51 -4.02
CA ILE A 174 16.59 -10.05 -3.98
C ILE A 174 17.73 -9.36 -4.74
N ALA A 175 17.39 -8.49 -5.69
CA ALA A 175 18.36 -7.77 -6.53
C ALA A 175 18.59 -6.33 -6.05
N LYS A 176 17.52 -5.63 -5.65
CA LYS A 176 17.54 -4.23 -5.20
C LYS A 176 17.84 -4.08 -3.71
N ARG A 177 18.54 -3.01 -3.34
CA ARG A 177 18.57 -2.43 -1.99
C ARG A 177 17.41 -1.42 -1.81
N PRO A 178 17.04 -1.00 -0.59
CA PRO A 178 16.04 0.05 -0.38
C PRO A 178 16.42 1.35 -1.12
N GLN A 179 17.68 1.79 -1.08
CA GLN A 179 18.11 2.94 -1.89
C GLN A 179 17.88 2.77 -3.41
N HIS A 180 18.08 1.57 -3.95
CA HIS A 180 17.81 1.28 -5.39
C HIS A 180 16.31 1.28 -5.71
N MET A 181 15.48 0.93 -4.74
CA MET A 181 14.03 1.03 -4.87
C MET A 181 13.62 2.52 -4.94
N ILE A 182 14.10 3.34 -3.99
CA ILE A 182 13.80 4.79 -3.92
C ILE A 182 14.33 5.55 -5.14
N MET A 183 15.58 5.35 -5.56
CA MET A 183 16.15 6.07 -6.71
C MET A 183 15.37 5.78 -8.00
N ARG A 184 14.99 4.52 -8.26
CA ARG A 184 14.10 4.21 -9.38
C ARG A 184 12.73 4.89 -9.23
N VAL A 185 12.14 4.94 -8.02
CA VAL A 185 10.85 5.64 -7.84
C VAL A 185 10.96 7.12 -8.19
N ALA A 186 12.06 7.78 -7.81
CA ALA A 186 12.32 9.16 -8.19
C ALA A 186 12.47 9.33 -9.73
N VAL A 187 13.32 8.51 -10.38
CA VAL A 187 13.47 8.53 -11.86
C VAL A 187 12.15 8.20 -12.57
N GLY A 188 11.35 7.26 -12.05
CA GLY A 188 10.07 6.87 -12.64
C GLY A 188 8.97 7.93 -12.53
N ILE A 189 9.12 8.94 -11.67
CA ILE A 189 8.17 10.05 -11.50
C ILE A 189 8.60 11.31 -12.27
N HIS A 190 9.91 11.56 -12.38
CA HIS A 190 10.44 12.80 -12.95
C HIS A 190 11.12 12.62 -14.32
N GLY A 191 11.52 11.39 -14.68
CA GLY A 191 12.24 11.11 -15.92
C GLY A 191 13.62 11.79 -15.92
N ASP A 192 13.93 12.50 -17.00
CA ASP A 192 15.22 13.16 -17.22
C ASP A 192 15.40 14.48 -16.42
N ASP A 193 14.42 14.90 -15.61
CA ASP A 193 14.58 16.00 -14.64
C ASP A 193 15.41 15.52 -13.43
N ILE A 194 16.73 15.47 -13.63
CA ILE A 194 17.67 14.94 -12.64
C ILE A 194 17.71 15.79 -11.36
N GLU A 195 17.35 17.08 -11.41
CA GLU A 195 17.27 17.91 -10.20
C GLU A 195 16.13 17.43 -9.29
N HIS A 196 14.91 17.29 -9.81
CA HIS A 196 13.78 16.79 -9.03
C HIS A 196 13.90 15.30 -8.69
N VAL A 197 14.59 14.48 -9.52
CA VAL A 197 15.00 13.11 -9.14
C VAL A 197 15.86 13.14 -7.87
N LEU A 198 16.93 13.94 -7.85
CA LEU A 198 17.85 14.00 -6.71
C LEU A 198 17.19 14.60 -5.47
N GLN A 199 16.36 15.63 -5.62
CA GLN A 199 15.57 16.20 -4.53
C GLN A 199 14.64 15.14 -3.91
N THR A 200 13.88 14.43 -4.75
CA THR A 200 12.94 13.37 -4.34
C THR A 200 13.66 12.19 -3.70
N TYR A 201 14.76 11.73 -4.28
CA TYR A 201 15.59 10.66 -3.71
C TYR A 201 16.09 11.01 -2.31
N ASN A 202 16.61 12.23 -2.11
CA ASN A 202 17.08 12.65 -0.79
C ASN A 202 15.93 12.72 0.22
N LEU A 203 14.83 13.42 -0.09
CA LEU A 203 13.70 13.55 0.83
C LEU A 203 13.05 12.21 1.21
N MET A 204 12.93 11.27 0.27
CA MET A 204 12.41 9.92 0.54
C MET A 204 13.39 9.03 1.32
N SER A 205 14.70 9.10 1.02
CA SER A 205 15.70 8.28 1.73
C SER A 205 16.03 8.82 3.13
N GLU A 206 15.85 10.12 3.37
CA GLU A 206 15.85 10.78 4.68
C GLU A 206 14.49 10.72 5.37
N ARG A 207 13.46 10.23 4.68
CA ARG A 207 12.12 9.86 5.19
C ARG A 207 11.18 11.01 5.54
N TYR A 208 11.44 12.22 5.05
CA TYR A 208 10.50 13.34 5.17
C TYR A 208 9.10 12.99 4.63
N PHE A 209 9.03 12.12 3.62
CA PHE A 209 7.80 11.51 3.13
C PHE A 209 8.03 10.11 2.53
N THR A 210 6.94 9.40 2.29
CA THR A 210 6.89 8.24 1.37
C THR A 210 5.75 8.38 0.36
N HIS A 211 5.87 7.70 -0.78
CA HIS A 211 4.74 7.47 -1.68
C HIS A 211 4.02 6.17 -1.32
N ALA A 212 2.80 6.00 -1.79
CA ALA A 212 1.98 4.83 -1.53
C ALA A 212 2.47 3.56 -2.24
N THR A 213 1.95 2.42 -1.78
CA THR A 213 2.39 1.07 -2.18
C THR A 213 2.47 0.86 -3.71
N PRO A 214 1.48 1.24 -4.55
CA PRO A 214 1.56 1.03 -5.99
C PRO A 214 2.65 1.88 -6.64
N THR A 215 2.82 3.13 -6.23
CA THR A 215 3.94 3.98 -6.68
C THR A 215 5.29 3.34 -6.35
N LEU A 216 5.47 2.82 -5.14
CA LEU A 216 6.70 2.14 -4.72
C LEU A 216 6.94 0.82 -5.46
N PHE A 217 5.89 0.08 -5.84
CA PHE A 217 6.03 -1.11 -6.68
C PHE A 217 6.36 -0.77 -8.13
N ASN A 218 5.60 0.14 -8.75
CA ASN A 218 5.45 0.21 -10.21
C ASN A 218 6.11 1.43 -10.87
N ALA A 219 6.53 2.46 -10.13
CA ALA A 219 7.27 3.58 -10.73
C ALA A 219 8.51 3.07 -11.48
N GLY A 220 8.62 3.44 -12.76
CA GLY A 220 9.68 2.99 -13.66
C GLY A 220 9.66 1.49 -14.03
N THR A 221 8.54 0.78 -13.91
CA THR A 221 8.33 -0.55 -14.54
C THR A 221 7.63 -0.40 -15.90
N PRO A 222 7.59 -1.44 -16.77
CA PRO A 222 6.94 -1.33 -18.08
C PRO A 222 5.42 -1.10 -18.07
N SER A 223 4.78 -1.15 -16.91
CA SER A 223 3.36 -0.83 -16.75
C SER A 223 3.18 -0.07 -15.43
N PRO A 224 3.50 1.24 -15.41
CA PRO A 224 3.64 2.03 -14.20
C PRO A 224 2.28 2.52 -13.68
N GLN A 225 1.39 1.60 -13.32
CA GLN A 225 0.20 1.93 -12.53
C GLN A 225 0.67 2.37 -11.15
N MET A 226 0.51 3.65 -10.80
CA MET A 226 1.07 4.23 -9.58
C MET A 226 0.02 4.72 -8.56
N SER A 227 -1.26 4.74 -8.97
CA SER A 227 -2.42 5.23 -8.22
C SER A 227 -3.04 4.13 -7.35
N SER A 228 -3.57 4.48 -6.16
CA SER A 228 -3.97 3.46 -5.17
C SER A 228 -5.46 3.20 -5.07
N CYS A 229 -6.29 4.22 -5.30
CA CYS A 229 -7.74 4.12 -5.19
C CYS A 229 -8.41 4.66 -6.45
N PHE A 230 -9.58 4.11 -6.75
CA PHE A 230 -10.41 4.47 -7.90
C PHE A 230 -11.86 4.58 -7.43
N LEU A 231 -12.60 5.62 -7.84
CA LEU A 231 -14.06 5.65 -7.69
C LEU A 231 -14.70 5.43 -9.05
N VAL A 232 -15.42 4.32 -9.18
CA VAL A 232 -16.09 3.87 -10.39
C VAL A 232 -17.59 4.07 -10.19
N CYS A 233 -18.24 4.92 -10.99
CA CYS A 233 -19.69 4.99 -10.97
C CYS A 233 -20.29 3.80 -11.73
N MET A 234 -21.38 3.22 -11.22
CA MET A 234 -22.17 2.25 -11.96
C MET A 234 -22.79 2.91 -13.19
N LYS A 235 -22.46 2.42 -14.39
CA LYS A 235 -22.84 3.08 -15.65
C LYS A 235 -24.35 3.26 -15.85
N ASP A 236 -25.11 2.20 -15.64
CA ASP A 236 -26.55 2.12 -15.97
C ASP A 236 -27.22 0.94 -15.26
N ASP A 237 -28.54 1.03 -15.06
CA ASP A 237 -29.42 0.02 -14.47
C ASP A 237 -29.81 -1.06 -15.51
N SER A 238 -28.80 -1.59 -16.20
CA SER A 238 -28.91 -2.64 -17.22
C SER A 238 -27.81 -3.69 -17.07
N ILE A 239 -28.02 -4.87 -17.66
CA ILE A 239 -27.01 -5.95 -17.63
C ILE A 239 -25.72 -5.50 -18.33
N GLU A 240 -25.82 -4.68 -19.38
CA GLU A 240 -24.65 -4.12 -20.08
C GLU A 240 -23.89 -3.15 -19.17
N GLY A 241 -24.57 -2.15 -18.57
CA GLY A 241 -23.97 -1.22 -17.61
C GLY A 241 -23.31 -1.92 -16.42
N ILE A 242 -23.99 -2.91 -15.83
CA ILE A 242 -23.49 -3.70 -14.69
C ILE A 242 -22.23 -4.50 -15.04
N TYR A 243 -22.20 -5.18 -16.20
CA TYR A 243 -21.06 -6.01 -16.59
C TYR A 243 -19.89 -5.19 -17.16
N ASP A 244 -20.14 -4.06 -17.81
CA ASP A 244 -19.08 -3.15 -18.27
C ASP A 244 -18.41 -2.42 -17.08
N THR A 245 -19.21 -2.07 -16.06
CA THR A 245 -18.70 -1.60 -14.75
C THR A 245 -17.85 -2.69 -14.05
N LEU A 246 -18.32 -3.96 -14.05
CA LEU A 246 -17.59 -5.08 -13.45
C LEU A 246 -16.26 -5.38 -14.18
N LYS A 247 -16.27 -5.27 -15.51
CA LYS A 247 -15.09 -5.37 -16.38
C LYS A 247 -14.08 -4.25 -16.06
N ASN A 248 -14.53 -3.01 -15.88
CA ASN A 248 -13.66 -1.90 -15.46
C ASN A 248 -13.04 -2.17 -14.08
N CYS A 249 -13.85 -2.64 -13.11
CA CYS A 249 -13.35 -3.06 -11.79
C CYS A 249 -12.28 -4.15 -11.91
N ALA A 250 -12.50 -5.19 -12.72
CA ALA A 250 -11.52 -6.27 -12.93
C ALA A 250 -10.20 -5.76 -13.55
N LEU A 251 -10.25 -4.83 -14.51
CA LEU A 251 -9.06 -4.25 -15.14
C LEU A 251 -8.25 -3.35 -14.19
N ILE A 252 -8.92 -2.58 -13.32
CA ILE A 252 -8.30 -1.78 -12.26
C ILE A 252 -7.67 -2.71 -11.21
N SER A 253 -8.41 -3.72 -10.73
CA SER A 253 -7.96 -4.62 -9.66
C SER A 253 -6.75 -5.47 -10.08
N LYS A 254 -6.73 -5.95 -11.34
CA LYS A 254 -5.57 -6.59 -11.99
C LYS A 254 -4.28 -5.76 -11.86
N SER A 255 -4.41 -4.45 -11.81
CA SER A 255 -3.30 -3.49 -11.73
C SER A 255 -3.00 -3.05 -10.30
N ALA A 256 -3.56 -3.75 -9.30
CA ALA A 256 -3.46 -3.54 -7.86
C ALA A 256 -4.10 -2.24 -7.31
N GLY A 257 -5.06 -1.66 -8.04
CA GLY A 257 -5.90 -0.57 -7.55
C GLY A 257 -7.02 -1.06 -6.62
N GLY A 258 -7.23 -0.38 -5.49
CA GLY A 258 -8.43 -0.53 -4.67
C GLY A 258 -9.60 0.26 -5.26
N ILE A 259 -10.83 -0.23 -5.13
CA ILE A 259 -11.99 0.31 -5.85
C ILE A 259 -13.11 0.68 -4.86
N GLY A 260 -13.62 1.89 -4.99
CA GLY A 260 -14.97 2.25 -4.54
C GLY A 260 -15.94 2.20 -5.72
N THR A 261 -17.13 1.65 -5.52
CA THR A 261 -18.18 1.61 -6.56
C THR A 261 -19.51 2.09 -5.98
N SER A 262 -20.05 3.17 -6.54
CA SER A 262 -21.40 3.63 -6.27
C SER A 262 -22.42 2.82 -7.06
N ILE A 263 -23.49 2.36 -6.40
CA ILE A 263 -24.55 1.52 -7.02
C ILE A 263 -25.97 2.06 -6.78
N HIS A 264 -26.10 3.34 -6.43
CA HIS A 264 -27.36 4.02 -6.04
C HIS A 264 -28.45 3.98 -7.13
N ASN A 265 -28.07 3.80 -8.39
CA ASN A 265 -28.94 3.76 -9.56
C ASN A 265 -29.52 2.37 -9.87
N ILE A 266 -28.97 1.27 -9.32
CA ILE A 266 -29.45 -0.09 -9.60
C ILE A 266 -30.80 -0.35 -8.91
N ARG A 267 -31.76 -0.91 -9.65
CA ARG A 267 -33.10 -1.22 -9.12
C ARG A 267 -33.10 -2.20 -7.95
N ALA A 268 -33.86 -1.86 -6.91
CA ALA A 268 -34.10 -2.71 -5.75
C ALA A 268 -35.03 -3.92 -6.06
N THR A 269 -34.93 -4.96 -5.23
CA THR A 269 -35.70 -6.21 -5.29
C THR A 269 -37.20 -5.98 -5.49
N VAL A 270 -37.86 -6.69 -6.41
CA VAL A 270 -39.31 -6.59 -6.63
C VAL A 270 -40.01 -7.89 -6.26
N LEU A 271 -40.76 -7.84 -5.14
CA LEU A 271 -41.49 -8.96 -4.56
C LEU A 271 -42.77 -9.34 -5.32
N THR A 272 -43.28 -8.51 -6.23
CA THR A 272 -44.54 -8.78 -6.93
C THR A 272 -44.53 -8.22 -8.35
N LEU A 273 -44.74 -9.09 -9.34
CA LEU A 273 -44.96 -8.73 -10.74
C LEU A 273 -46.07 -9.61 -11.33
N PRO A 274 -46.84 -9.13 -12.33
CA PRO A 274 -47.77 -9.97 -13.07
C PRO A 274 -47.03 -11.15 -13.73
N ALA A 275 -47.67 -12.34 -13.75
CA ALA A 275 -47.05 -13.65 -14.01
C ALA A 275 -46.47 -13.91 -15.43
N ARG A 276 -46.14 -12.86 -16.19
CA ARG A 276 -45.38 -12.91 -17.45
C ARG A 276 -44.03 -12.16 -17.39
N MET A 277 -43.72 -11.47 -16.30
CA MET A 277 -42.42 -10.82 -16.09
C MET A 277 -41.80 -11.34 -14.78
N GLY A 278 -40.64 -11.99 -14.89
CA GLY A 278 -40.00 -12.69 -13.77
C GLY A 278 -39.54 -11.76 -12.64
N THR A 279 -39.38 -12.33 -11.45
CA THR A 279 -38.91 -11.62 -10.24
C THR A 279 -37.59 -10.90 -10.48
N ARG A 280 -37.48 -9.66 -9.97
CA ARG A 280 -36.23 -8.89 -9.99
C ARG A 280 -35.50 -9.09 -8.67
N ASN A 281 -34.29 -9.65 -8.72
CA ASN A 281 -33.60 -10.17 -7.54
C ASN A 281 -32.77 -9.11 -6.77
N GLY A 282 -32.89 -7.83 -7.13
CA GLY A 282 -32.21 -6.72 -6.46
C GLY A 282 -30.68 -6.73 -6.58
N ILE A 283 -30.02 -5.95 -5.72
CA ILE A 283 -28.57 -5.75 -5.74
C ILE A 283 -27.77 -6.96 -5.20
N VAL A 284 -28.37 -7.83 -4.38
CA VAL A 284 -27.64 -8.88 -3.66
C VAL A 284 -26.93 -9.89 -4.59
N PRO A 285 -27.59 -10.47 -5.62
CA PRO A 285 -26.91 -11.39 -6.54
C PRO A 285 -25.89 -10.69 -7.46
N MET A 286 -26.09 -9.40 -7.77
CA MET A 286 -25.08 -8.60 -8.47
C MET A 286 -23.81 -8.49 -7.60
N LEU A 287 -23.96 -8.18 -6.32
CA LEU A 287 -22.83 -8.09 -5.39
C LEU A 287 -22.11 -9.43 -5.17
N TRP A 288 -22.80 -10.57 -5.32
CA TRP A 288 -22.13 -11.88 -5.38
C TRP A 288 -21.23 -12.04 -6.60
N ALA A 289 -21.62 -11.54 -7.78
CA ALA A 289 -20.74 -11.54 -8.96
C ALA A 289 -19.50 -10.65 -8.76
N TYR A 290 -19.68 -9.45 -8.21
CA TYR A 290 -18.57 -8.54 -7.88
C TYR A 290 -17.60 -9.16 -6.85
N ASN A 291 -18.12 -9.80 -5.81
CA ASN A 291 -17.33 -10.54 -4.81
C ASN A 291 -16.58 -11.74 -5.42
N ALA A 292 -17.20 -12.47 -6.36
CA ALA A 292 -16.53 -13.55 -7.07
C ALA A 292 -15.38 -13.05 -7.95
N THR A 293 -15.56 -11.92 -8.64
CA THR A 293 -14.51 -11.27 -9.45
C THR A 293 -13.34 -10.79 -8.60
N ALA A 294 -13.59 -10.10 -7.47
CA ALA A 294 -12.52 -9.68 -6.55
C ALA A 294 -11.70 -10.87 -6.01
N ARG A 295 -12.37 -12.01 -5.76
CA ARG A 295 -11.71 -13.25 -5.33
C ARG A 295 -10.99 -14.03 -6.44
N TYR A 296 -11.20 -13.66 -7.71
CA TYR A 296 -10.59 -14.31 -8.87
C TYR A 296 -9.33 -13.58 -9.37
N VAL A 297 -9.29 -12.24 -9.30
CA VAL A 297 -8.22 -11.45 -9.93
C VAL A 297 -6.93 -11.38 -9.10
N ASP A 298 -7.02 -11.46 -7.76
CA ASP A 298 -5.94 -11.56 -6.75
C ASP A 298 -4.50 -11.13 -7.16
N GLN A 299 -4.33 -9.85 -7.49
CA GLN A 299 -3.09 -9.04 -7.53
C GLN A 299 -1.75 -9.76 -7.82
N GLY A 300 -1.73 -10.73 -8.73
CA GLY A 300 -0.52 -11.48 -9.10
C GLY A 300 0.11 -12.31 -7.95
N GLY A 301 -0.70 -12.81 -7.01
CA GLY A 301 -0.28 -13.83 -6.04
C GLY A 301 -0.39 -13.41 -4.58
N ASN A 302 -1.63 -13.16 -4.10
CA ASN A 302 -2.02 -13.14 -2.69
C ASN A 302 -1.15 -12.23 -1.79
N LYS A 303 -0.76 -11.06 -2.31
CA LYS A 303 0.01 -10.05 -1.55
C LYS A 303 -0.88 -9.18 -0.65
N ARG A 304 -2.11 -8.93 -1.08
CA ARG A 304 -3.23 -8.32 -0.35
C ARG A 304 -4.52 -8.85 -0.95
N PRO A 305 -5.53 -9.27 -0.14
CA PRO A 305 -6.86 -9.56 -0.66
C PRO A 305 -7.45 -8.33 -1.34
N GLU A 306 -8.06 -8.52 -2.51
CA GLU A 306 -8.75 -7.44 -3.22
C GLU A 306 -10.02 -7.02 -2.48
N THR A 307 -10.29 -5.72 -2.48
CA THR A 307 -11.40 -5.13 -1.73
C THR A 307 -12.12 -4.10 -2.58
N PHE A 308 -13.40 -4.35 -2.85
CA PHE A 308 -14.32 -3.38 -3.41
C PHE A 308 -15.15 -2.77 -2.27
N ALA A 309 -15.11 -1.45 -2.14
CA ALA A 309 -15.98 -0.69 -1.24
C ALA A 309 -17.24 -0.30 -2.01
N ILE A 310 -18.36 -0.94 -1.68
CA ILE A 310 -19.64 -0.67 -2.33
C ILE A 310 -20.34 0.47 -1.59
N TYR A 311 -20.68 1.53 -2.31
CA TYR A 311 -21.42 2.68 -1.80
C TYR A 311 -22.89 2.58 -2.23
N LEU A 312 -23.78 2.69 -1.25
CA LEU A 312 -25.22 2.73 -1.42
C LEU A 312 -25.80 3.74 -0.43
N GLU A 313 -26.86 4.43 -0.83
CA GLU A 313 -27.45 5.49 -0.03
C GLU A 313 -28.55 5.00 0.93
N PRO A 314 -28.78 5.74 2.04
CA PRO A 314 -29.67 5.31 3.12
C PRO A 314 -31.15 5.19 2.71
N TRP A 315 -31.57 5.81 1.61
CA TRP A 315 -32.94 5.72 1.10
C TRP A 315 -33.22 4.50 0.21
N HIS A 316 -32.21 3.71 -0.17
CA HIS A 316 -32.40 2.62 -1.13
C HIS A 316 -33.10 1.40 -0.52
N ALA A 317 -34.12 0.85 -1.18
CA ALA A 317 -34.95 -0.21 -0.59
C ALA A 317 -34.23 -1.54 -0.28
N ASP A 318 -33.15 -1.90 -0.99
CA ASP A 318 -32.33 -3.08 -0.66
C ASP A 318 -31.27 -2.84 0.45
N ILE A 319 -31.20 -1.64 1.04
CA ILE A 319 -30.08 -1.26 1.94
C ILE A 319 -29.91 -2.22 3.13
N PHE A 320 -30.98 -2.65 3.78
CA PHE A 320 -30.91 -3.66 4.86
C PHE A 320 -30.32 -4.99 4.38
N ALA A 321 -30.69 -5.45 3.19
CA ALA A 321 -30.13 -6.67 2.62
C ALA A 321 -28.62 -6.53 2.34
N MET A 322 -28.17 -5.36 1.88
CA MET A 322 -26.74 -5.05 1.71
C MET A 322 -25.97 -4.97 3.05
N ILE A 323 -26.58 -4.39 4.10
CA ILE A 323 -25.99 -4.32 5.45
C ILE A 323 -25.75 -5.72 6.02
N ASP A 324 -26.69 -6.64 5.80
CA ASP A 324 -26.58 -8.01 6.30
C ASP A 324 -25.53 -8.86 5.55
N LEU A 325 -25.10 -8.48 4.33
CA LEU A 325 -24.08 -9.22 3.54
C LEU A 325 -22.71 -9.37 4.23
N ARG A 326 -22.37 -8.51 5.19
CA ARG A 326 -21.09 -8.57 5.94
C ARG A 326 -21.22 -9.19 7.33
N LYS A 327 -22.41 -9.65 7.73
CA LYS A 327 -22.63 -10.23 9.06
C LYS A 327 -22.27 -11.71 9.04
N ASN A 328 -21.21 -12.10 9.76
CA ASN A 328 -20.79 -13.50 9.88
C ASN A 328 -21.93 -14.38 10.44
N HIS A 329 -22.62 -13.88 11.46
CA HIS A 329 -23.98 -14.24 11.90
C HIS A 329 -24.73 -12.92 12.14
N GLY A 330 -26.06 -12.85 11.94
CA GLY A 330 -26.86 -11.65 12.24
C GLY A 330 -27.34 -11.60 13.71
N LYS A 331 -27.59 -10.45 14.34
CA LYS A 331 -27.44 -9.03 13.93
C LYS A 331 -26.50 -8.29 14.91
N GLU A 332 -25.79 -7.25 14.45
CA GLU A 332 -25.17 -6.23 15.32
C GLU A 332 -24.89 -4.90 14.54
N GLU A 333 -24.83 -3.75 15.22
CA GLU A 333 -25.12 -2.38 14.69
C GLU A 333 -24.37 -1.27 15.52
N VAL A 334 -23.67 -0.18 15.11
CA VAL A 334 -23.37 0.67 13.89
C VAL A 334 -23.92 2.15 14.00
N ARG A 335 -23.30 3.24 13.43
CA ARG A 335 -23.66 4.72 13.64
C ARG A 335 -23.68 5.72 12.40
N ALA A 336 -24.79 6.47 12.19
CA ALA A 336 -25.21 7.44 11.11
C ALA A 336 -24.58 8.88 11.01
N ARG A 337 -24.89 9.70 9.96
CA ARG A 337 -24.59 11.18 9.89
C ARG A 337 -25.59 12.20 9.25
N ASP A 338 -25.97 12.24 7.97
CA ASP A 338 -26.89 13.32 7.48
C ASP A 338 -28.37 13.02 7.71
N PHE A 339 -28.67 11.74 7.59
CA PHE A 339 -29.82 11.04 8.14
C PHE A 339 -30.21 11.46 9.59
N VAL A 340 -29.27 12.02 10.34
CA VAL A 340 -29.44 12.52 11.72
C VAL A 340 -30.58 13.53 11.86
N LYS A 341 -30.86 14.41 10.88
CA LYS A 341 -32.01 15.36 10.95
C LYS A 341 -33.33 14.64 11.30
N ARG A 342 -33.66 13.56 10.55
CA ARG A 342 -34.88 12.76 10.77
C ARG A 342 -34.78 11.89 12.04
N VAL A 343 -33.58 11.52 12.50
CA VAL A 343 -33.37 10.79 13.79
C VAL A 343 -33.62 11.67 15.00
N GLU A 344 -33.00 12.86 15.04
CA GLU A 344 -33.08 13.81 16.15
C GLU A 344 -34.50 14.35 16.30
N GLY A 345 -35.19 14.60 15.18
CA GLY A 345 -36.63 14.90 15.17
C GLY A 345 -37.55 13.70 15.44
N GLY A 346 -37.03 12.48 15.63
CA GLY A 346 -37.82 11.27 15.89
C GLY A 346 -38.76 10.87 14.74
N GLY A 347 -38.49 11.34 13.52
CA GLY A 347 -39.37 11.20 12.36
C GLY A 347 -39.27 9.83 11.67
N ASN A 348 -40.00 9.71 10.56
CA ASN A 348 -39.93 8.55 9.67
C ASN A 348 -38.93 8.76 8.53
N TRP A 349 -38.52 7.64 7.94
CA TRP A 349 -37.68 7.54 6.76
C TRP A 349 -38.33 6.59 5.76
N SER A 350 -38.55 7.06 4.54
CA SER A 350 -39.06 6.27 3.42
C SER A 350 -37.94 5.64 2.61
N LEU A 351 -38.17 4.40 2.18
CA LEU A 351 -37.27 3.64 1.31
C LEU A 351 -37.82 3.55 -0.11
N PHE A 352 -36.98 3.80 -1.10
CA PHE A 352 -37.33 3.92 -2.51
C PHE A 352 -36.48 3.02 -3.40
N CYS A 353 -37.00 2.73 -4.60
CA CYS A 353 -36.21 2.16 -5.69
C CYS A 353 -35.84 3.28 -6.68
N PRO A 354 -34.61 3.37 -7.19
CA PRO A 354 -34.19 4.45 -8.10
C PRO A 354 -34.99 4.47 -9.41
N SER A 355 -35.55 3.33 -9.85
CA SER A 355 -36.46 3.27 -11.01
C SER A 355 -37.86 3.86 -10.75
N GLU A 356 -38.20 4.18 -9.50
CA GLU A 356 -39.49 4.75 -9.08
C GLU A 356 -39.31 6.18 -8.55
N ALA A 357 -38.18 6.45 -7.89
CA ALA A 357 -37.73 7.76 -7.42
C ALA A 357 -36.37 8.14 -8.07
N PRO A 358 -36.34 8.45 -9.38
CA PRO A 358 -35.12 8.80 -10.10
C PRO A 358 -34.55 10.16 -9.65
N GLY A 359 -33.25 10.35 -9.88
CA GLY A 359 -32.52 11.58 -9.58
C GLY A 359 -32.07 11.75 -8.12
N LEU A 360 -32.52 10.91 -7.18
CA LEU A 360 -32.17 11.04 -5.75
C LEU A 360 -30.65 10.97 -5.46
N HIS A 361 -29.87 10.29 -6.31
CA HIS A 361 -28.41 10.17 -6.18
C HIS A 361 -27.63 11.25 -6.98
N GLU A 362 -28.34 12.15 -7.66
CA GLU A 362 -27.76 13.23 -8.48
C GLU A 362 -27.83 14.60 -7.78
N VAL A 363 -28.59 14.69 -6.68
CA VAL A 363 -28.82 15.92 -5.90
C VAL A 363 -28.39 15.74 -4.43
N TYR A 364 -28.12 16.85 -3.74
CA TYR A 364 -27.72 16.86 -2.32
C TYR A 364 -28.27 18.10 -1.62
N GLY A 365 -28.23 18.11 -0.28
CA GLY A 365 -28.72 19.24 0.53
C GLY A 365 -30.20 19.55 0.30
N ASP A 366 -30.54 20.83 0.20
CA ASP A 366 -31.92 21.31 0.09
C ASP A 366 -32.64 20.77 -1.17
N GLU A 367 -31.92 20.56 -2.28
CA GLU A 367 -32.48 19.97 -3.50
C GLU A 367 -32.86 18.49 -3.31
N PHE A 368 -32.04 17.75 -2.56
CA PHE A 368 -32.36 16.38 -2.14
C PHE A 368 -33.60 16.37 -1.23
N GLU A 369 -33.66 17.25 -0.23
CA GLU A 369 -34.79 17.29 0.71
C GLU A 369 -36.11 17.60 -0.02
N VAL A 370 -36.12 18.59 -0.93
CA VAL A 370 -37.29 18.90 -1.75
C VAL A 370 -37.71 17.73 -2.67
N LEU A 371 -36.74 17.04 -3.29
CA LEU A 371 -36.99 15.91 -4.18
C LEU A 371 -37.52 14.68 -3.41
N TYR A 372 -36.91 14.37 -2.28
CA TYR A 372 -37.25 13.26 -1.39
C TYR A 372 -38.66 13.45 -0.81
N GLU A 373 -38.96 14.61 -0.24
CA GLU A 373 -40.28 14.91 0.32
C GLU A 373 -41.37 15.03 -0.75
N ARG A 374 -41.02 15.34 -2.01
CA ARG A 374 -41.95 15.19 -3.13
C ARG A 374 -42.31 13.72 -3.36
N TYR A 375 -41.34 12.81 -3.39
CA TYR A 375 -41.60 11.39 -3.60
C TYR A 375 -42.28 10.69 -2.39
N GLU A 376 -42.06 11.18 -1.17
CA GLU A 376 -42.88 10.80 0.00
C GLU A 376 -44.36 11.20 -0.21
N ARG A 377 -44.64 12.46 -0.57
CA ARG A 377 -46.01 12.98 -0.81
C ARG A 377 -46.71 12.33 -2.00
N GLU A 378 -45.96 11.94 -3.03
CA GLU A 378 -46.48 11.19 -4.18
C GLU A 378 -46.70 9.68 -3.88
N GLY A 379 -46.39 9.21 -2.67
CA GLY A 379 -46.63 7.82 -2.26
C GLY A 379 -45.71 6.80 -2.95
N ARG A 380 -44.53 7.22 -3.44
CA ARG A 380 -43.59 6.32 -4.16
C ARG A 380 -42.73 5.44 -3.23
N ALA A 381 -42.89 5.57 -1.92
CA ALA A 381 -42.14 4.82 -0.92
C ALA A 381 -42.58 3.34 -0.88
N ARG A 382 -41.62 2.41 -0.93
CA ARG A 382 -41.87 0.96 -0.83
C ARG A 382 -42.03 0.48 0.60
N GLU A 383 -41.24 1.03 1.51
CA GLU A 383 -41.35 0.85 2.97
C GLU A 383 -41.19 2.24 3.61
N THR A 384 -41.71 2.43 4.82
CA THR A 384 -41.43 3.62 5.63
C THR A 384 -41.26 3.17 7.07
N ILE A 385 -40.15 3.61 7.68
CA ILE A 385 -39.64 3.11 8.96
C ILE A 385 -39.39 4.28 9.94
N PRO A 386 -39.41 4.06 11.26
CA PRO A 386 -38.92 5.05 12.22
C PRO A 386 -37.42 5.30 11.98
N ALA A 387 -37.00 6.56 11.88
CA ALA A 387 -35.62 6.89 11.53
C ALA A 387 -34.61 6.37 12.56
N GLN A 388 -34.99 6.31 13.84
CA GLN A 388 -34.14 5.77 14.91
C GLN A 388 -33.68 4.31 14.66
N LYS A 389 -34.42 3.51 13.87
CA LYS A 389 -34.06 2.15 13.41
C LYS A 389 -32.81 2.12 12.51
N PHE A 390 -32.35 3.27 12.03
CA PHE A 390 -31.38 3.41 10.94
C PHE A 390 -30.28 4.44 11.27
N HIS A 391 -30.14 4.90 12.53
CA HIS A 391 -29.11 5.86 12.96
C HIS A 391 -27.67 5.28 12.89
N GLN A 392 -27.32 4.58 11.81
CA GLN A 392 -26.35 3.49 11.80
C GLN A 392 -25.33 3.49 10.65
N ILE A 393 -25.70 3.50 9.37
CA ILE A 393 -24.87 2.80 8.37
C ILE A 393 -23.73 3.65 7.75
N ILE A 394 -22.73 4.06 8.56
CA ILE A 394 -21.52 4.79 8.12
C ILE A 394 -20.24 4.36 8.87
N GLN A 395 -19.14 4.22 8.11
CA GLN A 395 -17.76 4.49 8.54
C GLN A 395 -17.24 5.68 7.72
N SER A 396 -16.39 6.53 8.27
CA SER A 396 -15.85 7.70 7.55
C SER A 396 -14.82 7.29 6.49
N SER A 397 -15.07 7.62 5.22
CA SER A 397 -14.08 7.50 4.14
C SER A 397 -13.17 8.73 4.09
N GLU A 398 -11.87 8.53 3.85
CA GLU A 398 -10.86 9.59 3.71
C GLU A 398 -10.86 10.25 2.31
N ILE A 399 -11.79 9.85 1.43
CA ILE A 399 -11.68 9.98 -0.03
C ILE A 399 -13.02 10.46 -0.60
N VAL A 400 -13.03 11.64 -1.25
CA VAL A 400 -14.21 12.22 -1.93
C VAL A 400 -13.76 13.02 -3.17
N GLU A 401 -14.14 12.57 -4.35
CA GLU A 401 -14.06 13.27 -5.65
C GLU A 401 -15.29 12.85 -6.49
N TYR A 402 -15.57 13.61 -7.55
CA TYR A 402 -16.62 13.30 -8.52
C TYR A 402 -16.27 12.05 -9.36
N SER A 403 -17.28 11.25 -9.72
CA SER A 403 -17.17 10.16 -10.70
C SER A 403 -18.50 9.95 -11.41
N SER A 404 -18.46 9.60 -12.69
CA SER A 404 -19.62 9.43 -13.58
C SER A 404 -19.54 8.10 -14.37
N PRO A 405 -20.56 7.73 -15.18
CA PRO A 405 -20.48 6.57 -16.07
C PRO A 405 -19.28 6.57 -17.02
N ASP A 406 -18.79 7.75 -17.39
CA ASP A 406 -17.65 7.95 -18.30
C ASP A 406 -16.36 8.37 -17.58
N GLU A 407 -16.45 8.94 -16.36
CA GLU A 407 -15.32 9.43 -15.58
C GLU A 407 -15.09 8.62 -14.30
N THR A 408 -14.00 7.84 -14.27
CA THR A 408 -13.51 7.17 -13.05
C THR A 408 -12.50 8.06 -12.33
N ALA A 409 -12.74 8.41 -11.06
CA ALA A 409 -11.79 9.19 -10.26
C ALA A 409 -10.54 8.37 -9.91
N VAL A 410 -9.36 8.99 -9.81
CA VAL A 410 -8.06 8.27 -9.70
C VAL A 410 -7.11 8.94 -8.69
N TYR A 411 -6.80 8.23 -7.61
CA TYR A 411 -6.12 8.82 -6.45
C TYR A 411 -4.64 8.44 -6.35
N ASN A 412 -3.80 9.47 -6.23
CA ASN A 412 -2.39 9.36 -5.95
C ASN A 412 -2.12 9.76 -4.50
N PHE A 413 -1.40 8.91 -3.75
CA PHE A 413 -1.14 9.12 -2.34
C PHE A 413 0.34 9.25 -2.02
N ALA A 414 0.63 10.16 -1.10
CA ALA A 414 1.90 10.29 -0.39
C ALA A 414 1.60 10.69 1.06
N SER A 415 2.49 10.31 1.98
CA SER A 415 2.34 10.58 3.41
C SER A 415 3.61 11.25 3.94
N LEU A 416 3.44 12.37 4.63
CA LEU A 416 4.51 13.13 5.28
C LEU A 416 4.81 12.51 6.64
N ALA A 417 6.08 12.26 6.96
CA ALA A 417 6.47 11.66 8.23
C ALA A 417 6.59 12.74 9.31
N LEU A 418 5.46 13.10 9.94
CA LEU A 418 5.36 14.24 10.86
C LEU A 418 6.46 14.34 11.95
N PRO A 419 6.99 13.24 12.54
CA PRO A 419 8.11 13.32 13.49
C PRO A 419 9.42 13.86 12.91
N THR A 420 9.64 13.77 11.59
CA THR A 420 10.89 14.23 10.94
C THR A 420 11.03 15.76 10.86
N TYR A 421 9.97 16.49 11.19
CA TYR A 421 9.93 17.96 11.23
C TYR A 421 10.05 18.51 12.65
N ILE A 422 10.24 17.64 13.66
CA ILE A 422 10.55 18.05 15.04
C ILE A 422 12.06 18.27 15.14
N VAL A 423 12.47 19.53 15.31
CA VAL A 423 13.87 19.97 15.36
C VAL A 423 14.16 20.54 16.75
N LYS A 424 15.40 20.41 17.23
CA LYS A 424 15.83 21.05 18.49
C LYS A 424 16.51 22.40 18.19
N ASP A 425 16.14 23.43 18.94
CA ASP A 425 16.81 24.73 18.87
C ASP A 425 18.18 24.72 19.58
N ALA A 426 18.86 25.88 19.60
CA ALA A 426 20.19 25.99 20.22
C ALA A 426 20.19 25.80 21.75
N SER A 427 19.03 25.82 22.41
CA SER A 427 18.85 25.48 23.83
C SER A 427 18.52 24.00 24.05
N GLY A 428 18.36 23.22 22.97
CA GLY A 428 17.95 21.81 23.00
C GLY A 428 16.44 21.60 23.06
N LYS A 429 15.63 22.67 23.06
CA LYS A 429 14.18 22.60 23.14
C LYS A 429 13.59 22.16 21.78
N PRO A 430 12.67 21.18 21.74
CA PRO A 430 12.01 20.80 20.50
C PRO A 430 11.02 21.89 20.03
N PHE A 431 11.03 22.15 18.73
CA PHE A 431 10.04 22.93 17.99
C PHE A 431 9.67 22.22 16.69
N TYR A 432 8.59 22.66 16.04
CA TYR A 432 8.12 22.08 14.78
C TYR A 432 8.49 22.98 13.60
N ASP A 433 9.22 22.45 12.63
CA ASP A 433 9.66 23.20 11.43
C ASP A 433 8.56 23.17 10.35
N PHE A 434 7.61 24.10 10.51
CA PHE A 434 6.52 24.31 9.55
C PHE A 434 7.02 24.76 8.17
N GLN A 435 8.16 25.46 8.08
CA GLN A 435 8.72 25.89 6.79
C GLN A 435 9.23 24.68 6.01
N LYS A 436 10.00 23.81 6.67
CA LYS A 436 10.46 22.53 6.09
C LYS A 436 9.29 21.64 5.71
N LEU A 437 8.23 21.55 6.53
CA LEU A 437 7.01 20.80 6.20
C LEU A 437 6.36 21.33 4.91
N HIS A 438 6.18 22.64 4.81
CA HIS A 438 5.59 23.31 3.65
C HIS A 438 6.42 23.14 2.37
N ASP A 439 7.75 23.26 2.45
CA ASP A 439 8.61 23.12 1.27
C ASP A 439 8.74 21.67 0.81
N VAL A 440 8.74 20.68 1.73
CA VAL A 440 8.60 19.27 1.37
C VAL A 440 7.22 18.99 0.75
N THR A 441 6.15 19.56 1.31
CA THR A 441 4.78 19.41 0.77
C THR A 441 4.71 19.91 -0.68
N LYS A 442 5.32 21.07 -0.98
CA LYS A 442 5.47 21.58 -2.36
C LYS A 442 6.19 20.59 -3.27
N THR A 443 7.28 19.96 -2.81
CA THR A 443 7.99 18.93 -3.58
C THR A 443 7.12 17.69 -3.81
N VAL A 444 6.34 17.26 -2.81
CA VAL A 444 5.43 16.10 -2.93
C VAL A 444 4.30 16.36 -3.93
N CYS A 445 3.78 17.59 -4.00
CA CYS A 445 2.76 18.00 -4.97
C CYS A 445 3.30 18.23 -6.40
N ARG A 446 4.59 18.56 -6.56
CA ARG A 446 5.23 18.73 -7.87
C ARG A 446 5.55 17.38 -8.51
N LYS A 447 4.65 16.85 -9.32
CA LYS A 447 4.85 15.62 -10.09
C LYS A 447 4.36 15.76 -11.55
N PRO A 448 5.26 15.89 -12.54
CA PRO A 448 4.83 16.13 -13.93
C PRO A 448 4.19 14.92 -14.62
N ARG A 449 4.34 13.70 -14.06
CA ARG A 449 3.89 12.43 -14.66
C ARG A 449 2.72 11.76 -13.91
N LEU A 450 2.03 12.48 -13.02
CA LEU A 450 0.93 11.95 -12.21
C LEU A 450 -0.22 12.95 -12.14
N PRO A 451 -1.50 12.50 -12.13
CA PRO A 451 -2.64 13.34 -11.76
C PRO A 451 -2.47 14.01 -10.39
N PRO A 452 -3.26 15.06 -10.08
CA PRO A 452 -3.20 15.79 -8.81
C PRO A 452 -3.15 14.89 -7.56
N LEU A 453 -2.50 15.38 -6.51
CA LEU A 453 -2.15 14.57 -5.35
C LEU A 453 -2.81 15.12 -4.07
N LEU A 454 -3.72 14.33 -3.50
CA LEU A 454 -4.28 14.54 -2.17
C LEU A 454 -3.30 14.05 -1.11
N CYS A 455 -2.77 14.97 -0.30
CA CYS A 455 -1.89 14.65 0.81
C CYS A 455 -2.70 14.18 2.02
N ALA A 456 -2.68 12.88 2.29
CA ALA A 456 -3.34 12.28 3.46
C ALA A 456 -2.45 12.38 4.72
N TRP A 457 -3.04 12.78 5.84
CA TRP A 457 -2.36 13.04 7.10
C TRP A 457 -2.62 11.94 8.12
N THR A 458 -1.70 10.98 8.26
CA THR A 458 -1.80 9.94 9.29
C THR A 458 -1.10 10.38 10.57
N LEU A 459 -1.87 10.88 11.54
CA LEU A 459 -1.42 10.99 12.92
C LEU A 459 -1.31 9.58 13.52
N MET A 460 -0.08 9.09 13.69
CA MET A 460 0.14 8.00 14.64
C MET A 460 -0.05 8.58 16.04
N LYS A 461 -1.14 8.20 16.70
CA LYS A 461 -1.20 8.28 18.17
C LYS A 461 -0.12 7.36 18.72
N GLU A 462 0.76 7.92 19.52
CA GLU A 462 1.28 7.16 20.67
C GLU A 462 0.13 7.10 21.69
N GLU A 463 -0.04 5.95 22.34
CA GLU A 463 -0.94 5.78 23.48
C GLU A 463 -0.10 6.00 24.74
N ASP A 464 -0.52 6.93 25.60
CA ASP A 464 0.10 7.23 26.92
C ASP A 464 -0.18 6.11 27.94
#